data_AF-A0A3A4QCQ5-F1
#
_entry.id   AF-A0A3A4QCQ5-F1
#
_cell.length_a   1.000
_cell.length_b   1.000
_cell.length_c   1.000
_cell.angle_alpha   90.00
_cell.angle_beta   90.00
_cell.angle_gamma   90.00
#
_symmetry.space_group_name_H-M   'P 1'
#
loop_
_entity.id
_entity.type
_entity.pdbx_description
1 polymer ?
#
loop_
_entity_poly.entity_id
_entity_poly.type
_entity_poly.pdbx_seq_one_letter_code
_entity_poly.pdbx_strand_id
1 'polypeptide(L)'
;MNPNVCKIVGDRGVVALCRRLNALHTRGNVVSVAVSATPACVVILAASISARPAPVGTPFAAVPTASTPISAAPIVTAPIQSAPVRIAAGEASRAAVNPHWHPDHCGLCHDPTRPARAIGMSDVDGVCLGCHDGKRASRDAHPIGRPAATAHVATPAGWPTRDGWLSCLTCHDAVRACEPTAARPMTNPAFLRGWRPADDVAYCTTCHDASTQSRYSPHRASPPDAGDPSASCQYCHASVPAAAQPVRTGRAALRSDELSLCGACHTRHVDYFEPGHMGTRVKGPYLSSLTTFALPADPVSARPAASGADVLPLDPGGRIVCSTCHNPHQAGVFAGSSLLAIGAMADDGAGTGPALRLPAALLCRACHAR
;
A
#
# COMPACT_ATOMS: atom_id res chain seq x y z
N MET A 1 -8.83 -15.40 16.63
CA MET A 1 -8.23 -16.76 16.70
C MET A 1 -7.02 -16.79 15.76
N ASN A 2 -5.87 -17.33 16.19
CA ASN A 2 -4.69 -17.45 15.31
C ASN A 2 -4.92 -18.56 14.27
N PRO A 3 -4.90 -18.27 12.95
CA PRO A 3 -5.18 -19.27 11.91
C PRO A 3 -4.18 -20.43 11.88
N ASN A 4 -3.01 -20.30 12.53
CA ASN A 4 -1.99 -21.36 12.59
C ASN A 4 -2.34 -22.52 13.54
N VAL A 5 -3.31 -22.36 14.44
CA VAL A 5 -3.75 -23.46 15.35
C VAL A 5 -4.50 -24.56 14.57
N CYS A 6 -5.12 -24.22 13.44
CA CYS A 6 -5.94 -25.16 12.66
C CYS A 6 -5.14 -26.06 11.71
N LYS A 7 -3.85 -25.81 11.49
CA LYS A 7 -3.05 -26.54 10.49
C LYS A 7 -2.39 -27.81 11.01
N ILE A 8 -2.41 -28.06 12.31
CA ILE A 8 -1.59 -29.10 12.96
C ILE A 8 -2.35 -30.42 13.17
N VAL A 9 -3.69 -30.45 13.07
CA VAL A 9 -4.48 -31.65 13.42
C VAL A 9 -5.36 -32.08 12.25
N GLY A 10 -5.01 -33.21 11.61
CA GLY A 10 -5.75 -33.82 10.50
C GLY A 10 -7.07 -34.51 10.88
N ASP A 11 -7.59 -34.24 12.09
CA ASP A 11 -8.82 -34.84 12.59
C ASP A 11 -10.05 -34.06 12.08
N ARG A 12 -10.95 -34.78 11.40
CA ARG A 12 -12.22 -34.24 10.86
C ARG A 12 -13.10 -33.60 11.95
N GLY A 13 -13.01 -34.07 13.20
CA GLY A 13 -13.75 -33.53 14.34
C GLY A 13 -13.31 -32.10 14.71
N VAL A 14 -12.00 -31.85 14.70
CA VAL A 14 -11.42 -30.53 15.04
C VAL A 14 -11.75 -29.51 13.96
N VAL A 15 -11.69 -29.90 12.68
CA VAL A 15 -12.05 -29.01 11.56
C VAL A 15 -13.52 -28.59 11.61
N ALA A 16 -14.44 -29.51 11.94
CA ALA A 16 -15.86 -29.20 12.06
C ALA A 16 -16.15 -28.24 13.23
N LEU A 17 -15.46 -28.41 14.36
CA LEU A 17 -15.57 -27.52 15.51
C LEU A 17 -15.01 -26.13 15.21
N CYS A 18 -13.85 -26.02 14.58
CA CYS A 18 -13.27 -24.75 14.16
C CYS A 18 -14.19 -23.98 13.20
N ARG A 19 -14.86 -24.67 12.26
CA ARG A 19 -15.87 -24.03 11.38
C ARG A 19 -17.05 -23.47 12.16
N ARG A 20 -17.56 -24.18 13.17
CA ARG A 20 -18.65 -23.70 14.03
C ARG A 20 -18.23 -22.49 14.87
N LEU A 21 -17.04 -22.53 15.48
CA LEU A 21 -16.52 -21.41 16.28
C LEU A 21 -16.27 -20.16 15.42
N ASN A 22 -15.77 -20.33 14.19
CA ASN A 22 -15.55 -19.22 13.27
C ASN A 22 -16.87 -18.59 12.81
N ALA A 23 -17.90 -19.41 12.53
CA ALA A 23 -19.24 -18.93 12.18
C ALA A 23 -19.92 -18.15 13.32
N LEU A 24 -19.61 -18.48 14.58
CA LEU A 24 -20.09 -17.73 15.75
C LEU A 24 -19.37 -16.38 15.91
N HIS A 25 -18.08 -16.32 15.60
CA HIS A 25 -17.30 -15.08 15.62
C HIS A 25 -17.77 -14.08 14.56
N THR A 26 -18.08 -14.55 13.34
CA THR A 26 -18.60 -13.70 12.26
C THR A 26 -19.97 -13.08 12.57
N ARG A 27 -20.68 -13.60 13.57
CA ARG A 27 -21.97 -13.05 14.05
C ARG A 27 -21.80 -12.06 15.23
N GLY A 28 -20.58 -11.58 15.48
CA GLY A 28 -20.30 -10.56 16.49
C GLY A 28 -20.22 -11.08 17.93
N ASN A 29 -20.20 -12.40 18.15
CA ASN A 29 -19.98 -12.99 19.47
C ASN A 29 -18.49 -13.09 19.80
N VAL A 30 -18.16 -12.89 21.08
CA VAL A 30 -16.81 -13.16 21.60
C VAL A 30 -16.77 -14.60 22.07
N VAL A 31 -15.89 -15.39 21.45
CA VAL A 31 -15.68 -16.80 21.79
C VAL A 31 -14.30 -16.94 22.42
N SER A 32 -14.26 -17.37 23.68
CA SER A 32 -13.03 -17.69 24.40
C SER A 32 -12.87 -19.21 24.48
N VAL A 33 -11.73 -19.73 24.04
CA VAL A 33 -11.44 -21.17 24.06
C VAL A 33 -10.14 -21.42 24.82
N ALA A 34 -10.22 -22.24 25.86
CA ALA A 34 -9.05 -22.75 26.58
C ALA A 34 -8.64 -24.10 25.97
N VAL A 35 -7.39 -24.20 25.53
CA VAL A 35 -6.81 -25.43 24.97
C VAL A 35 -5.59 -25.85 25.78
N SER A 36 -5.48 -27.14 26.05
CA SER A 36 -4.27 -27.80 26.55
C SER A 36 -3.70 -28.68 25.46
N ALA A 37 -2.41 -28.55 25.18
CA ALA A 37 -1.72 -29.33 24.16
C ALA A 37 -0.59 -30.13 24.80
N THR A 38 -0.56 -31.43 24.53
CA THR A 38 0.60 -32.30 24.74
C THR A 38 1.13 -32.74 23.37
N PRO A 39 2.34 -33.34 23.29
CA PRO A 39 2.89 -33.82 22.02
C PRO A 39 2.00 -34.85 21.28
N ALA A 40 1.06 -35.48 21.98
CA ALA A 40 0.20 -36.52 21.43
C ALA A 40 -1.27 -36.09 21.22
N CYS A 41 -1.73 -34.99 21.83
CA CYS A 41 -3.14 -34.59 21.74
C CYS A 41 -3.38 -33.12 22.08
N VAL A 42 -4.39 -32.52 21.45
CA VAL A 42 -4.92 -31.20 21.82
C VAL A 42 -6.33 -31.40 22.40
N VAL A 43 -6.52 -31.01 23.66
CA VAL A 43 -7.81 -31.10 24.36
C VAL A 43 -8.35 -29.68 24.58
N ILE A 44 -9.58 -29.44 24.14
CA ILE A 44 -10.31 -28.22 24.46
C ILE A 44 -10.91 -28.40 25.85
N LEU A 45 -10.46 -27.58 26.80
CA LEU A 45 -10.85 -27.69 28.19
C LEU A 45 -12.16 -26.95 28.48
N ALA A 46 -12.39 -25.81 27.82
CA ALA A 46 -13.62 -25.04 27.94
C ALA A 46 -13.81 -24.10 26.75
N ALA A 47 -15.06 -23.86 26.38
CA ALA A 47 -15.44 -22.78 25.48
C ALA A 47 -16.57 -21.97 26.13
N SER A 48 -16.41 -20.65 26.21
CA SER A 48 -17.46 -19.73 26.64
C SER A 48 -17.82 -18.77 25.52
N ILE A 49 -19.12 -18.49 25.39
CA ILE A 49 -19.68 -17.57 24.40
C ILE A 49 -20.33 -16.45 25.20
N SER A 50 -19.84 -15.23 25.02
CA SER A 50 -20.50 -14.04 25.57
C SER A 50 -21.14 -13.26 24.44
N ALA A 51 -22.45 -13.05 24.55
CA ALA A 51 -23.19 -12.17 23.67
C ALA A 51 -22.76 -10.72 23.93
N ARG A 52 -22.52 -9.96 22.87
CA ARG A 52 -22.25 -8.52 23.01
C ARG A 52 -23.52 -7.84 23.56
N PRO A 53 -23.43 -6.98 24.58
CA PRO A 53 -24.57 -6.19 25.01
C PRO A 53 -25.01 -5.29 23.85
N ALA A 54 -26.33 -5.22 23.63
CA ALA A 54 -26.91 -4.31 22.64
C ALA A 54 -26.52 -2.85 23.00
N PRO A 55 -26.25 -2.00 22.01
CA PRO A 55 -25.96 -0.60 22.26
C PRO A 55 -27.18 0.06 22.91
N VAL A 56 -27.01 0.57 24.12
CA VAL A 56 -28.00 1.41 24.80
C VAL A 56 -28.00 2.75 24.09
N GLY A 57 -29.03 3.02 23.29
CA GLY A 57 -29.22 4.30 22.62
C GLY A 57 -29.59 5.39 23.61
N THR A 58 -28.72 6.39 23.78
CA THR A 58 -29.08 7.66 24.40
C THR A 58 -29.59 8.62 23.34
N PRO A 59 -30.72 9.33 23.56
CA PRO A 59 -31.19 10.34 22.63
C PRO A 59 -30.33 11.61 22.76
N PHE A 60 -29.63 11.98 21.69
CA PHE A 60 -28.97 13.29 21.59
C PHE A 60 -29.97 14.33 21.08
N ALA A 61 -30.11 15.41 21.86
CA ALA A 61 -30.85 16.60 21.46
C ALA A 61 -30.15 17.31 20.29
N ALA A 62 -30.93 17.72 19.29
CA ALA A 62 -30.46 18.43 18.11
C ALA A 62 -29.92 19.83 18.48
N VAL A 63 -28.69 20.12 18.04
CA VAL A 63 -28.11 21.46 18.04
C VAL A 63 -28.29 22.06 16.65
N PRO A 64 -28.81 23.29 16.50
CA PRO A 64 -28.95 23.92 15.19
C PRO A 64 -27.57 24.39 14.69
N THR A 65 -27.10 23.83 13.57
CA THR A 65 -25.89 24.27 12.86
C THR A 65 -26.26 25.20 11.73
N ALA A 66 -26.09 26.51 11.94
CA ALA A 66 -26.07 27.48 10.85
C ALA A 66 -24.70 27.41 10.16
N SER A 67 -24.63 26.73 9.01
CA SER A 67 -23.42 26.69 8.17
C SER A 67 -23.55 27.75 7.07
N THR A 68 -22.64 28.72 7.07
CA THR A 68 -22.46 29.66 5.96
C THR A 68 -21.74 28.93 4.81
N PRO A 69 -22.19 29.05 3.55
CA PRO A 69 -21.55 28.38 2.43
C PRO A 69 -20.18 29.03 2.14
N ILE A 70 -19.11 28.23 2.25
CA ILE A 70 -17.79 28.59 1.75
C ILE A 70 -17.83 28.47 0.23
N SER A 71 -17.62 29.59 -0.47
CA SER A 71 -17.51 29.63 -1.93
C SER A 71 -16.26 28.87 -2.37
N ALA A 72 -16.46 27.76 -3.08
CA ALA A 72 -15.37 26.96 -3.64
C ALA A 72 -14.81 27.67 -4.89
N ALA A 73 -13.60 28.22 -4.78
CA ALA A 73 -12.83 28.66 -5.94
C ALA A 73 -12.37 27.43 -6.77
N PRO A 74 -12.30 27.54 -8.11
CA PRO A 74 -11.87 26.44 -8.96
C PRO A 74 -10.41 26.06 -8.67
N ILE A 75 -10.19 24.81 -8.31
CA ILE A 75 -8.85 24.23 -8.16
C ILE A 75 -8.25 24.08 -9.56
N VAL A 76 -7.24 24.89 -9.87
CA VAL A 76 -6.47 24.77 -11.11
C VAL A 76 -5.56 23.54 -11.01
N THR A 77 -5.93 22.48 -11.72
CA THR A 77 -5.19 21.21 -11.80
C THR A 77 -4.08 21.31 -12.87
N ALA A 78 -3.05 22.13 -12.63
CA ALA A 78 -1.83 22.01 -13.42
C ALA A 78 -1.12 20.68 -13.05
N PRO A 79 -0.82 19.79 -14.01
CA PRO A 79 -0.10 18.56 -13.71
C PRO A 79 1.32 18.89 -13.23
N ILE A 80 1.63 18.54 -11.98
CA ILE A 80 3.00 18.60 -11.48
C ILE A 80 3.78 17.52 -12.23
N GLN A 81 4.59 17.93 -13.20
CA GLN A 81 5.64 17.10 -13.73
C GLN A 81 6.73 16.99 -12.67
N SER A 82 6.67 15.95 -11.84
CA SER A 82 7.82 15.53 -11.06
C SER A 82 8.93 15.22 -12.07
N ALA A 83 10.03 15.98 -12.04
CA ALA A 83 11.21 15.61 -12.82
C ALA A 83 11.54 14.15 -12.49
N PRO A 84 11.72 13.27 -13.49
CA PRO A 84 11.97 11.86 -13.23
C PRO A 84 13.25 11.75 -12.41
N VAL A 85 13.12 11.27 -11.17
CA VAL A 85 14.27 10.90 -10.35
C VAL A 85 14.98 9.79 -11.10
N ARG A 86 16.11 10.12 -11.72
CA ARG A 86 16.95 9.16 -12.45
C ARG A 86 17.67 8.29 -11.42
N ILE A 87 17.06 7.19 -11.04
CA ILE A 87 17.75 6.15 -10.27
C ILE A 87 18.62 5.35 -11.25
N ALA A 88 19.94 5.53 -11.15
CA ALA A 88 20.91 4.75 -11.91
C ALA A 88 20.72 3.26 -11.61
N ALA A 89 20.57 2.45 -12.65
CA ALA A 89 20.44 1.00 -12.52
C ALA A 89 21.84 0.37 -12.44
N GLY A 90 22.16 -0.38 -11.38
CA GLY A 90 23.30 -1.31 -11.46
C GLY A 90 23.98 -1.77 -10.18
N GLU A 91 23.86 -1.08 -9.06
CA GLU A 91 24.55 -1.49 -7.83
C GLU A 91 23.56 -2.12 -6.84
N ALA A 92 23.92 -3.26 -6.23
CA ALA A 92 23.17 -3.80 -5.11
C ALA A 92 23.08 -2.69 -4.05
N SER A 93 21.88 -2.19 -3.80
CA SER A 93 21.72 -0.95 -3.05
C SER A 93 22.11 -1.21 -1.60
N ARG A 94 23.30 -0.74 -1.20
CA ARG A 94 23.69 -0.73 0.21
C ARG A 94 22.64 0.03 1.01
N ALA A 95 22.32 -0.48 2.21
CA ALA A 95 21.45 0.24 3.14
C ALA A 95 21.91 1.71 3.26
N ALA A 96 20.96 2.64 3.25
CA ALA A 96 21.28 4.06 3.42
C ALA A 96 21.93 4.26 4.79
N VAL A 97 23.01 5.03 4.82
CA VAL A 97 23.52 5.60 6.07
C VAL A 97 22.44 6.53 6.60
N ASN A 98 21.99 6.31 7.84
CA ASN A 98 20.97 7.15 8.45
C ASN A 98 21.57 8.54 8.76
N PRO A 99 21.12 9.64 8.10
CA PRO A 99 21.64 10.97 8.38
C PRO A 99 20.98 11.60 9.61
N HIS A 100 19.83 11.09 10.04
CA HIS A 100 19.04 11.75 11.08
C HIS A 100 19.69 11.57 12.44
N TRP A 101 19.79 12.67 13.21
CA TRP A 101 20.37 12.68 14.56
C TRP A 101 21.87 12.34 14.60
N HIS A 102 22.57 12.58 13.48
CA HIS A 102 24.00 12.33 13.33
C HIS A 102 24.71 13.56 12.75
N PRO A 103 25.47 14.33 13.57
CA PRO A 103 26.08 15.59 13.13
C PRO A 103 27.11 15.41 12.00
N ASP A 104 27.74 14.23 11.93
CA ASP A 104 28.75 13.93 10.90
C ASP A 104 28.13 13.61 9.54
N HIS A 105 26.80 13.49 9.45
CA HIS A 105 26.09 13.05 8.25
C HIS A 105 25.28 14.17 7.57
N CYS A 106 25.45 15.42 7.98
CA CYS A 106 24.76 16.57 7.38
C CYS A 106 24.97 16.68 5.85
N GLY A 107 26.15 16.27 5.36
CA GLY A 107 26.51 16.29 3.94
C GLY A 107 25.68 15.36 3.05
N LEU A 108 24.89 14.46 3.63
CA LEU A 108 23.97 13.59 2.86
C LEU A 108 22.72 14.34 2.39
N CYS A 109 22.34 15.42 3.07
CA CYS A 109 21.16 16.23 2.76
C CYS A 109 21.52 17.67 2.35
N HIS A 110 22.65 18.18 2.83
CA HIS A 110 23.13 19.54 2.57
C HIS A 110 24.43 19.50 1.76
N ASP A 111 24.64 20.54 0.95
CA ASP A 111 25.92 20.77 0.30
C ASP A 111 26.96 21.19 1.36
N PRO A 112 28.01 20.39 1.64
CA PRO A 112 28.99 20.70 2.67
C PRO A 112 29.89 21.89 2.29
N THR A 113 29.86 22.33 1.03
CA THR A 113 30.64 23.49 0.55
C THR A 113 29.94 24.82 0.82
N ARG A 114 28.70 24.79 1.34
CA ARG A 114 27.88 25.97 1.59
C ARG A 114 27.38 25.97 3.03
N PRO A 115 27.10 27.15 3.63
CA PRO A 115 26.39 27.21 4.89
C PRO A 115 25.08 26.42 4.79
N ALA A 116 24.82 25.58 5.80
CA ALA A 116 23.59 24.81 5.86
C ALA A 116 22.39 25.77 5.80
N ARG A 117 21.56 25.58 4.78
CA ARG A 117 20.30 26.30 4.58
C ARG A 117 19.16 25.32 4.60
N ALA A 118 17.97 25.80 4.96
CA ALA A 118 16.75 25.01 4.84
C ALA A 118 16.63 24.46 3.40
N ILE A 119 16.33 23.16 3.30
CA ILE A 119 16.06 22.53 2.01
C ILE A 119 14.76 23.13 1.48
N GLY A 120 14.79 23.65 0.25
CA GLY A 120 13.61 24.26 -0.36
C GLY A 120 12.48 23.24 -0.49
N MET A 121 11.22 23.70 -0.36
CA MET A 121 10.08 22.79 -0.45
C MET A 121 10.00 22.04 -1.79
N SER A 122 10.44 22.66 -2.87
CA SER A 122 10.54 22.01 -4.19
C SER A 122 11.50 20.82 -4.24
N ASP A 123 12.52 20.82 -3.38
CA ASP A 123 13.66 19.90 -3.48
C ASP A 123 13.58 18.78 -2.43
N VAL A 124 12.85 19.02 -1.33
CA VAL A 124 12.92 18.14 -0.15
C VAL A 124 12.45 16.73 -0.42
N ASP A 125 11.39 16.55 -1.22
CA ASP A 125 10.88 15.22 -1.56
C ASP A 125 11.97 14.40 -2.29
N GLY A 126 12.73 15.04 -3.18
CA GLY A 126 13.85 14.41 -3.89
C GLY A 126 14.99 13.99 -2.97
N VAL A 127 15.32 14.82 -1.97
CA VAL A 127 16.35 14.51 -0.95
C VAL A 127 15.89 13.33 -0.07
N CYS A 128 14.69 13.39 0.49
CA CYS A 128 14.17 12.36 1.38
C CYS A 128 14.00 11.01 0.66
N LEU A 129 13.38 11.01 -0.53
CA LEU A 129 13.24 9.80 -1.36
C LEU A 129 14.58 9.28 -1.89
N GLY A 130 15.63 10.11 -1.86
CA GLY A 130 17.00 9.70 -2.12
C GLY A 130 17.48 8.58 -1.20
N CYS A 131 16.93 8.46 0.02
CA CYS A 131 17.20 7.34 0.94
C CYS A 131 15.95 6.49 1.18
N HIS A 132 14.78 7.12 1.32
CA HIS A 132 13.48 6.47 1.60
C HIS A 132 12.83 5.91 0.32
N ASP A 133 13.60 5.16 -0.46
CA ASP A 133 13.17 4.56 -1.73
C ASP A 133 12.64 3.13 -1.56
N GLY A 134 12.53 2.63 -0.32
CA GLY A 134 12.04 1.28 0.00
C GLY A 134 13.06 0.18 -0.21
N LYS A 135 14.27 0.51 -0.69
CA LYS A 135 15.40 -0.40 -0.89
C LYS A 135 16.51 -0.08 0.10
N ARG A 136 16.94 1.18 0.13
CA ARG A 136 18.04 1.67 0.98
C ARG A 136 17.55 2.01 2.38
N ALA A 137 16.34 2.53 2.49
CA ALA A 137 15.61 2.69 3.74
C ALA A 137 14.11 2.46 3.52
N SER A 138 13.38 2.18 4.60
CA SER A 138 11.92 2.05 4.57
C SER A 138 11.27 3.32 4.01
N ARG A 139 10.26 3.16 3.15
CA ARG A 139 9.46 4.30 2.69
C ARG A 139 8.54 4.78 3.80
N ASP A 140 8.23 6.08 3.77
CA ASP A 140 7.12 6.60 4.55
C ASP A 140 5.80 6.01 4.05
N ALA A 141 4.91 5.72 5.00
CA ALA A 141 3.63 5.08 4.75
C ALA A 141 2.56 6.04 4.21
N HIS A 142 2.87 7.33 4.11
CA HIS A 142 1.93 8.33 3.64
C HIS A 142 2.31 8.82 2.24
N PRO A 143 1.37 8.89 1.28
CA PRO A 143 1.66 9.44 -0.04
C PRO A 143 1.98 10.94 0.04
N ILE A 144 3.04 11.35 -0.64
CA ILE A 144 3.36 12.75 -0.98
C ILE A 144 2.88 13.08 -2.41
N GLY A 145 2.84 14.35 -2.79
CA GLY A 145 2.34 14.78 -4.09
C GLY A 145 0.83 14.63 -4.24
N ARG A 146 0.09 14.76 -3.14
CA ARG A 146 -1.38 14.82 -3.10
C ARG A 146 -1.85 16.20 -2.64
N PRO A 147 -3.06 16.66 -3.01
CA PRO A 147 -3.59 17.90 -2.47
C PRO A 147 -3.62 17.84 -0.93
N ALA A 148 -3.11 18.88 -0.28
CA ALA A 148 -3.10 19.00 1.17
C ALA A 148 -4.49 19.30 1.76
N ALA A 149 -5.44 19.66 0.90
CA ALA A 149 -6.84 19.86 1.22
C ALA A 149 -7.74 19.24 0.14
N THR A 150 -8.74 18.49 0.56
CA THR A 150 -9.83 17.87 -0.22
C THR A 150 -11.12 17.89 0.63
N ALA A 151 -12.21 17.30 0.13
CA ALA A 151 -13.44 17.18 0.91
C ALA A 151 -13.30 16.32 2.19
N HIS A 152 -12.32 15.41 2.25
CA HIS A 152 -12.16 14.44 3.36
C HIS A 152 -10.80 14.53 4.07
N VAL A 153 -9.94 15.43 3.59
CA VAL A 153 -8.58 15.62 4.09
C VAL A 153 -8.31 17.10 4.19
N ALA A 154 -7.87 17.58 5.34
CA ALA A 154 -7.41 18.94 5.52
C ALA A 154 -6.17 18.94 6.42
N THR A 155 -5.05 19.37 5.86
CA THR A 155 -3.82 19.52 6.64
C THR A 155 -4.02 20.63 7.71
N PRO A 156 -3.57 20.42 8.96
CA PRO A 156 -3.70 21.44 10.01
C PRO A 156 -3.07 22.78 9.63
N ALA A 157 -3.66 23.86 10.15
CA ALA A 157 -3.10 25.20 10.00
C ALA A 157 -1.64 25.25 10.49
N GLY A 158 -0.78 25.90 9.71
CA GLY A 158 0.65 26.08 10.02
C GLY A 158 1.56 24.90 9.63
N TRP A 159 1.02 23.79 9.14
CA TRP A 159 1.85 22.71 8.59
C TRP A 159 2.30 23.10 7.17
N PRO A 160 3.59 22.92 6.82
CA PRO A 160 4.10 23.35 5.53
C PRO A 160 3.52 22.47 4.41
N THR A 161 3.17 23.10 3.30
CA THR A 161 2.77 22.42 2.07
C THR A 161 3.62 22.93 0.92
N ARG A 162 3.77 22.11 -0.12
CA ARG A 162 4.42 22.51 -1.37
C ARG A 162 3.34 22.94 -2.35
N ASP A 163 3.08 24.25 -2.42
CA ASP A 163 2.07 24.82 -3.33
C ASP A 163 0.67 24.21 -3.15
N GLY A 164 0.27 23.93 -1.89
CA GLY A 164 -1.00 23.27 -1.59
C GLY A 164 -0.97 21.74 -1.71
N TRP A 165 0.21 21.14 -1.91
CA TRP A 165 0.40 19.68 -1.96
C TRP A 165 1.16 19.16 -0.73
N LEU A 166 0.83 17.94 -0.31
CA LEU A 166 1.55 17.18 0.69
C LEU A 166 2.97 16.87 0.21
N SER A 167 3.93 17.04 1.12
CA SER A 167 5.36 16.78 0.93
C SER A 167 5.90 16.05 2.16
N CYS A 168 7.15 15.58 2.12
CA CYS A 168 7.79 14.96 3.29
C CYS A 168 7.73 15.89 4.52
N LEU A 169 8.04 17.18 4.35
CA LEU A 169 8.08 18.13 5.49
C LEU A 169 6.70 18.53 6.02
N THR A 170 5.63 18.22 5.29
CA THR A 170 4.27 18.43 5.78
C THR A 170 4.03 17.65 7.06
N CYS A 171 4.40 16.36 7.05
CA CYS A 171 4.25 15.48 8.20
C CYS A 171 5.50 15.48 9.09
N HIS A 172 6.67 15.66 8.51
CA HIS A 172 7.95 15.50 9.19
C HIS A 172 8.61 16.85 9.54
N ASP A 173 9.04 17.00 10.78
CA ASP A 173 9.83 18.14 11.28
C ASP A 173 11.33 17.82 11.32
N ALA A 174 11.90 17.60 10.13
CA ALA A 174 13.28 17.13 9.98
C ALA A 174 14.32 18.09 10.59
N VAL A 175 13.99 19.37 10.77
CA VAL A 175 14.86 20.37 11.42
C VAL A 175 15.27 19.91 12.83
N ARG A 176 14.41 19.16 13.52
CA ARG A 176 14.74 18.60 14.86
C ARG A 176 15.96 17.69 14.83
N ALA A 177 16.18 16.99 13.71
CA ALA A 177 17.30 16.10 13.52
C ALA A 177 18.59 16.81 13.04
N CYS A 178 18.53 18.11 12.75
CA CYS A 178 19.64 18.93 12.26
C CYS A 178 20.42 19.64 13.37
N GLU A 179 19.89 19.68 14.59
CA GLU A 179 20.59 20.28 15.72
C GLU A 179 21.81 19.40 16.09
N PRO A 180 23.05 19.94 16.12
CA PRO A 180 24.26 19.14 16.33
C PRO A 180 24.25 18.33 17.63
N THR A 181 23.53 18.81 18.64
CA THR A 181 23.39 18.16 19.94
C THR A 181 22.16 17.24 20.03
N ALA A 182 21.37 17.12 18.97
CA ALA A 182 20.12 16.38 19.00
C ALA A 182 20.35 14.87 19.09
N ALA A 183 19.82 14.27 20.15
CA ALA A 183 19.75 12.82 20.28
C ALA A 183 18.42 12.30 19.70
N ARG A 184 18.47 11.15 19.04
CA ARG A 184 17.27 10.48 18.54
C ARG A 184 16.34 10.16 19.70
N PRO A 185 15.12 10.74 19.74
CA PRO A 185 14.21 10.47 20.84
C PRO A 185 13.63 9.05 20.73
N MET A 186 13.40 8.41 21.88
CA MET A 186 12.72 7.12 21.94
C MET A 186 11.26 7.23 21.47
N THR A 187 10.62 8.37 21.74
CA THR A 187 9.29 8.71 21.27
C THR A 187 9.41 9.60 20.04
N ASN A 188 8.64 9.33 18.99
CA ASN A 188 8.70 10.07 17.73
C ASN A 188 10.07 10.08 17.01
N PRO A 189 10.72 8.92 16.78
CA PRO A 189 12.01 8.86 16.10
C PRO A 189 11.95 9.32 14.63
N ALA A 190 10.76 9.40 14.06
CA ALA A 190 10.48 9.89 12.71
C ALA A 190 10.11 11.39 12.67
N PHE A 191 10.25 12.11 13.80
CA PHE A 191 10.04 13.55 13.88
C PHE A 191 8.69 14.03 13.30
N LEU A 192 7.62 13.23 13.44
CA LEU A 192 6.27 13.56 13.01
C LEU A 192 5.71 14.76 13.77
N ARG A 193 5.16 15.75 13.06
CA ARG A 193 4.55 16.96 13.63
C ARG A 193 3.33 16.60 14.45
N GLY A 194 3.23 17.10 15.69
CA GLY A 194 2.07 16.84 16.53
C GLY A 194 1.91 15.38 16.99
N TRP A 195 2.93 14.53 16.82
CA TRP A 195 2.89 13.13 17.25
C TRP A 195 2.56 12.99 18.73
N ARG A 196 1.65 12.05 19.03
CA ARG A 196 1.30 11.64 20.39
C ARG A 196 1.37 10.11 20.48
N PRO A 197 2.23 9.55 21.35
CA PRO A 197 2.56 8.12 21.34
C PRO A 197 1.43 7.18 21.82
N ALA A 198 0.24 7.69 22.12
CA ALA A 198 -0.85 6.90 22.69
C ALA A 198 -1.79 6.30 21.62
N ASP A 199 -1.79 6.82 20.39
CA ASP A 199 -2.73 6.38 19.35
C ASP A 199 -2.24 6.74 17.93
N ASP A 200 -1.78 5.75 17.19
CA ASP A 200 -1.36 5.91 15.78
C ASP A 200 -2.51 6.41 14.89
N VAL A 201 -3.76 6.05 15.21
CA VAL A 201 -4.95 6.52 14.47
C VAL A 201 -5.23 7.99 14.77
N ALA A 202 -4.97 8.46 15.99
CA ALA A 202 -5.11 9.88 16.34
C ALA A 202 -4.18 10.77 15.51
N TYR A 203 -3.02 10.26 15.10
CA TYR A 203 -2.19 10.98 14.15
C TYR A 203 -2.88 11.12 12.79
N CYS A 204 -3.45 10.04 12.26
CA CYS A 204 -4.16 10.06 10.97
C CYS A 204 -5.36 11.01 10.98
N THR A 205 -6.14 11.03 12.07
CA THR A 205 -7.31 11.92 12.23
C THR A 205 -6.95 13.40 12.39
N THR A 206 -5.66 13.73 12.49
CA THR A 206 -5.20 15.12 12.45
C THR A 206 -5.45 15.74 11.07
N CYS A 207 -5.42 14.95 10.00
CA CYS A 207 -5.72 15.44 8.64
C CYS A 207 -7.01 14.85 8.06
N HIS A 208 -7.43 13.66 8.49
CA HIS A 208 -8.56 12.93 7.91
C HIS A 208 -9.80 13.00 8.81
N ASP A 209 -10.99 13.20 8.22
CA ASP A 209 -12.24 13.13 8.96
C ASP A 209 -12.49 11.72 9.51
N ALA A 210 -12.41 11.57 10.83
CA ALA A 210 -12.59 10.30 11.56
C ALA A 210 -13.92 9.59 11.23
N SER A 211 -14.98 10.32 10.91
CA SER A 211 -16.29 9.76 10.59
C SER A 211 -16.33 9.06 9.22
N THR A 212 -15.37 9.38 8.35
CA THR A 212 -15.26 8.83 6.99
C THR A 212 -14.17 7.76 6.85
N GLN A 213 -13.42 7.49 7.92
CA GLN A 213 -12.28 6.56 7.90
C GLN A 213 -12.71 5.09 7.93
N SER A 214 -13.28 4.61 6.83
CA SER A 214 -13.06 3.22 6.45
C SER A 214 -11.65 3.09 5.89
N ARG A 215 -11.01 1.91 6.01
CA ARG A 215 -9.72 1.66 5.37
C ARG A 215 -9.89 1.84 3.86
N TYR A 216 -9.46 2.98 3.34
CA TYR A 216 -9.54 3.28 1.93
C TYR A 216 -8.71 2.26 1.15
N SER A 217 -9.36 1.56 0.23
CA SER A 217 -8.70 0.63 -0.69
C SER A 217 -8.88 1.16 -2.11
N PRO A 218 -7.84 1.72 -2.75
CA PRO A 218 -7.94 2.20 -4.13
C PRO A 218 -8.18 1.05 -5.12
N HIS A 219 -8.05 -0.19 -4.66
CA HIS A 219 -8.29 -1.37 -5.45
C HIS A 219 -9.77 -1.68 -5.66
N ARG A 220 -10.64 -1.15 -4.78
CA ARG A 220 -12.08 -1.33 -4.92
C ARG A 220 -12.61 -0.37 -5.97
N ALA A 221 -13.10 -0.92 -7.07
CA ALA A 221 -13.71 -0.16 -8.15
C ALA A 221 -15.14 0.22 -7.77
N SER A 222 -15.28 1.06 -6.72
CA SER A 222 -16.51 1.51 -6.05
C SER A 222 -17.52 0.43 -5.65
N PRO A 223 -17.99 0.43 -4.39
CA PRO A 223 -19.31 -0.14 -4.10
C PRO A 223 -20.38 0.49 -5.00
N PRO A 224 -21.46 -0.23 -5.39
CA PRO A 224 -22.53 0.29 -6.23
C PRO A 224 -23.15 1.63 -5.78
N ASP A 225 -22.95 2.05 -4.53
CA ASP A 225 -23.55 3.23 -3.92
C ASP A 225 -22.55 4.40 -3.62
N ALA A 226 -21.27 4.28 -4.01
CA ALA A 226 -20.18 5.08 -3.40
C ALA A 226 -19.67 6.31 -4.19
N GLY A 227 -20.42 6.83 -5.17
CA GLY A 227 -19.99 7.97 -5.98
C GLY A 227 -19.05 7.59 -7.14
N ASP A 228 -18.39 8.59 -7.74
CA ASP A 228 -17.63 8.45 -8.98
C ASP A 228 -16.51 7.38 -8.88
N PRO A 229 -16.65 6.21 -9.56
CA PRO A 229 -15.64 5.15 -9.57
C PRO A 229 -14.29 5.62 -10.13
N SER A 230 -14.29 6.73 -10.88
CA SER A 230 -13.07 7.32 -11.40
C SER A 230 -12.14 7.79 -10.29
N ALA A 231 -12.64 8.15 -9.10
CA ALA A 231 -11.81 8.65 -8.00
C ALA A 231 -10.81 7.59 -7.49
N SER A 232 -11.23 6.33 -7.35
CA SER A 232 -10.32 5.23 -6.95
C SER A 232 -9.27 4.94 -8.02
N CYS A 233 -9.68 4.92 -9.29
CA CYS A 233 -8.75 4.75 -10.41
C CYS A 233 -7.74 5.91 -10.49
N GLN A 234 -8.21 7.15 -10.27
CA GLN A 234 -7.39 8.35 -10.24
C GLN A 234 -6.38 8.34 -9.08
N TYR A 235 -6.50 7.45 -8.11
CA TYR A 235 -5.45 7.28 -7.11
C TYR A 235 -4.13 6.88 -7.78
N CYS A 236 -4.15 5.86 -8.64
CA CYS A 236 -2.95 5.36 -9.33
C CYS A 236 -2.73 6.03 -10.69
N HIS A 237 -3.82 6.36 -11.39
CA HIS A 237 -3.80 6.85 -12.76
C HIS A 237 -3.91 8.39 -12.82
N ALA A 238 -3.11 9.02 -13.67
CA ALA A 238 -3.22 10.43 -14.04
C ALA A 238 -4.45 10.68 -14.91
N SER A 239 -4.84 9.69 -15.71
CA SER A 239 -6.08 9.64 -16.48
C SER A 239 -6.61 8.22 -16.45
N VAL A 240 -7.89 8.03 -16.11
CA VAL A 240 -8.51 6.69 -16.05
C VAL A 240 -8.63 6.14 -17.47
N PRO A 241 -7.95 5.01 -17.81
CA PRO A 241 -8.10 4.40 -19.12
C PRO A 241 -9.55 3.94 -19.32
N ALA A 242 -10.06 4.00 -20.55
CA ALA A 242 -11.38 3.49 -20.86
C ALA A 242 -11.45 1.99 -20.53
N ALA A 243 -12.41 1.60 -19.67
CA ALA A 243 -12.57 0.22 -19.19
C ALA A 243 -12.78 -0.79 -20.33
N ALA A 244 -13.28 -0.33 -21.48
CA ALA A 244 -13.51 -1.14 -22.67
C ALA A 244 -12.22 -1.46 -23.47
N GLN A 245 -11.02 -1.04 -23.04
CA GLN A 245 -9.77 -1.44 -23.70
C GLN A 245 -9.28 -2.78 -23.11
N PRO A 246 -9.48 -3.92 -23.79
CA PRO A 246 -9.15 -5.23 -23.22
C PRO A 246 -7.66 -5.56 -23.33
N VAL A 247 -6.87 -4.66 -23.92
CA VAL A 247 -5.47 -4.87 -24.29
C VAL A 247 -4.57 -3.98 -23.46
N ARG A 248 -3.47 -4.56 -22.96
CA ARG A 248 -2.41 -3.82 -22.28
C ARG A 248 -1.70 -2.92 -23.29
N THR A 249 -1.79 -1.61 -23.10
CA THR A 249 -1.12 -0.63 -23.98
C THR A 249 0.35 -0.38 -23.62
N GLY A 250 0.80 -0.90 -22.46
CA GLY A 250 2.08 -0.53 -21.85
C GLY A 250 2.13 0.92 -21.33
N ARG A 251 1.02 1.66 -21.46
CA ARG A 251 0.89 3.07 -21.07
C ARG A 251 -0.32 3.22 -20.16
N ALA A 252 -0.15 2.81 -18.92
CA ALA A 252 -1.20 2.92 -17.91
C ALA A 252 -1.46 4.37 -17.46
N ALA A 253 -0.72 5.37 -17.95
CA ALA A 253 -0.83 6.77 -17.54
C ALA A 253 -0.79 6.93 -16.01
N LEU A 254 0.19 6.30 -15.37
CA LEU A 254 0.34 6.33 -13.91
C LEU A 254 0.84 7.69 -13.43
N ARG A 255 0.44 8.09 -12.20
CA ARG A 255 0.86 9.37 -11.59
C ARG A 255 2.34 9.38 -11.18
N SER A 256 2.91 8.22 -10.92
CA SER A 256 4.33 8.03 -10.65
C SER A 256 4.74 6.62 -11.06
N ASP A 257 6.00 6.23 -10.84
CA ASP A 257 6.42 4.86 -11.10
C ASP A 257 5.67 3.86 -10.20
N GLU A 258 5.46 2.65 -10.71
CA GLU A 258 4.63 1.65 -10.04
C GLU A 258 5.14 1.25 -8.65
N LEU A 259 6.46 1.18 -8.49
CA LEU A 259 7.03 0.87 -7.19
C LEU A 259 6.65 1.95 -6.20
N SER A 260 6.85 3.23 -6.54
CA SER A 260 6.43 4.39 -5.73
C SER A 260 4.94 4.39 -5.40
N LEU A 261 4.08 4.14 -6.39
CA LEU A 261 2.62 4.09 -6.19
C LEU A 261 2.21 3.00 -5.19
N CYS A 262 2.65 1.76 -5.41
CA CYS A 262 2.26 0.65 -4.55
C CYS A 262 2.91 0.75 -3.17
N GLY A 263 4.18 1.17 -3.11
CA GLY A 263 4.93 1.27 -1.87
C GLY A 263 4.40 2.33 -0.90
N ALA A 264 3.63 3.31 -1.39
CA ALA A 264 2.96 4.30 -0.53
C ALA A 264 1.88 3.67 0.37
N CYS A 265 1.26 2.56 -0.04
CA CYS A 265 0.29 1.83 0.78
C CYS A 265 0.86 0.50 1.30
N HIS A 266 1.79 -0.10 0.56
CA HIS A 266 2.42 -1.39 0.85
C HIS A 266 3.89 -1.20 1.21
N THR A 267 4.15 -0.61 2.38
CA THR A 267 5.50 -0.27 2.85
C THR A 267 6.40 -1.48 3.13
N ARG A 268 5.81 -2.67 3.21
CA ARG A 268 6.53 -3.94 3.33
C ARG A 268 6.18 -4.82 2.14
N HIS A 269 7.22 -5.22 1.42
CA HIS A 269 7.12 -6.20 0.36
C HIS A 269 7.91 -7.43 0.77
N VAL A 270 7.33 -8.62 0.58
CA VAL A 270 8.04 -9.88 0.79
C VAL A 270 8.53 -10.36 -0.57
N ASP A 271 9.84 -10.27 -0.77
CA ASP A 271 10.54 -10.98 -1.83
C ASP A 271 11.29 -12.14 -1.20
N TYR A 272 11.15 -13.34 -1.75
CA TYR A 272 11.74 -14.55 -1.16
C TYR A 272 13.24 -14.69 -1.43
N PHE A 273 13.85 -13.71 -2.11
CA PHE A 273 15.23 -13.74 -2.56
C PHE A 273 15.96 -12.45 -2.15
N GLU A 274 17.29 -12.54 -1.97
CA GLU A 274 18.18 -11.40 -1.68
C GLU A 274 19.11 -11.20 -2.89
N PRO A 275 19.22 -10.00 -3.49
CA PRO A 275 18.67 -8.70 -3.06
C PRO A 275 17.20 -8.44 -3.49
N GLY A 276 16.49 -9.48 -3.90
CA GLY A 276 15.12 -9.40 -4.40
C GLY A 276 15.03 -9.07 -5.90
N HIS A 277 13.84 -9.27 -6.45
CA HIS A 277 13.49 -9.04 -7.84
C HIS A 277 12.99 -7.62 -8.09
N MET A 278 12.44 -6.94 -7.09
CA MET A 278 11.75 -5.66 -7.27
C MET A 278 12.67 -4.55 -7.81
N GLY A 279 12.31 -4.02 -8.96
CA GLY A 279 13.06 -3.01 -9.71
C GLY A 279 14.27 -3.55 -10.49
N THR A 280 14.51 -4.86 -10.46
CA THR A 280 15.57 -5.49 -11.26
C THR A 280 15.14 -5.57 -12.72
N ARG A 281 16.03 -5.19 -13.64
CA ARG A 281 15.81 -5.34 -15.08
C ARG A 281 15.96 -6.81 -15.47
N VAL A 282 14.96 -7.36 -16.16
CA VAL A 282 14.99 -8.73 -16.69
C VAL A 282 15.99 -8.78 -17.86
N LYS A 283 16.90 -9.76 -17.84
CA LYS A 283 18.00 -9.92 -18.82
C LYS A 283 17.72 -11.05 -19.81
N GLY A 284 18.44 -11.05 -20.94
CA GLY A 284 18.24 -11.90 -22.13
C GLY A 284 17.65 -13.29 -21.89
N PRO A 285 18.34 -14.22 -21.19
CA PRO A 285 17.81 -15.57 -20.99
C PRO A 285 16.46 -15.62 -20.27
N TYR A 286 16.28 -14.79 -19.24
CA TYR A 286 15.03 -14.72 -18.47
C TYR A 286 13.90 -14.04 -19.25
N LEU A 287 14.24 -13.02 -20.05
CA LEU A 287 13.27 -12.37 -20.93
C LEU A 287 12.81 -13.35 -22.02
N SER A 288 13.73 -14.13 -22.58
CA SER A 288 13.41 -15.21 -23.53
C SER A 288 12.47 -16.22 -22.87
N SER A 289 12.81 -16.76 -21.70
CA SER A 289 11.95 -17.69 -20.96
C SER A 289 10.56 -17.10 -20.72
N LEU A 290 10.49 -15.82 -20.31
CA LEU A 290 9.22 -15.12 -20.08
C LEU A 290 8.37 -15.03 -21.35
N THR A 291 8.97 -14.71 -22.49
CA THR A 291 8.27 -14.62 -23.78
C THR A 291 7.83 -15.99 -24.31
N THR A 292 8.60 -17.04 -24.07
CA THR A 292 8.30 -18.39 -24.56
C THR A 292 7.44 -19.20 -23.60
N PHE A 293 7.30 -18.77 -22.34
CA PHE A 293 6.45 -19.43 -21.36
C PHE A 293 5.00 -19.39 -21.84
N ALA A 294 4.41 -20.55 -22.08
CA ALA A 294 3.04 -20.66 -22.52
C ALA A 294 2.12 -21.02 -21.36
N LEU A 295 1.12 -20.18 -21.12
CA LEU A 295 0.00 -20.49 -20.25
C LEU A 295 -1.14 -21.03 -21.11
N PRO A 296 -1.54 -22.30 -20.92
CA PRO A 296 -2.67 -22.83 -21.66
C PRO A 296 -3.96 -22.10 -21.27
N ALA A 297 -4.88 -22.02 -22.22
CA ALA A 297 -6.23 -21.58 -21.97
C ALA A 297 -6.86 -22.44 -20.86
N ASP A 298 -7.64 -21.81 -19.99
CA ASP A 298 -8.39 -22.51 -18.97
C ASP A 298 -9.89 -22.23 -19.18
N PRO A 299 -10.65 -23.20 -19.72
CA PRO A 299 -12.06 -23.00 -20.02
C PRO A 299 -12.90 -22.83 -18.75
N VAL A 300 -12.44 -23.33 -17.60
CA VAL A 300 -13.17 -23.23 -16.33
C VAL A 300 -13.17 -21.78 -15.83
N SER A 301 -12.04 -21.08 -15.96
CA SER A 301 -11.91 -19.67 -15.60
C SER A 301 -12.11 -18.71 -16.77
N ALA A 302 -12.48 -19.22 -17.95
CA ALA A 302 -12.54 -18.49 -19.22
C ALA A 302 -11.24 -17.73 -19.57
N ARG A 303 -10.10 -18.20 -19.05
CA ARG A 303 -8.80 -17.56 -19.26
C ARG A 303 -8.27 -17.91 -20.66
N PRO A 304 -7.87 -16.93 -21.48
CA PRO A 304 -7.27 -17.19 -22.78
C PRO A 304 -5.87 -17.80 -22.64
N ALA A 305 -5.38 -18.43 -23.72
CA ALA A 305 -3.96 -18.77 -23.81
C ALA A 305 -3.14 -17.48 -23.86
N ALA A 306 -1.95 -17.49 -23.24
CA ALA A 306 -1.13 -16.30 -23.11
C ALA A 306 0.36 -16.65 -23.02
N SER A 307 1.22 -15.73 -23.45
CA SER A 307 2.64 -15.81 -23.10
C SER A 307 2.88 -15.36 -21.65
N GLY A 308 4.03 -15.72 -21.09
CA GLY A 308 4.45 -15.19 -19.79
C GLY A 308 4.59 -13.67 -19.81
N ALA A 309 5.03 -13.08 -20.92
CA ALA A 309 5.15 -11.62 -21.07
C ALA A 309 3.79 -10.90 -21.04
N ASP A 310 2.73 -11.55 -21.54
CA ASP A 310 1.37 -11.01 -21.49
C ASP A 310 0.82 -10.98 -20.05
N VAL A 311 1.13 -12.03 -19.28
CA VAL A 311 0.59 -12.22 -17.94
C VAL A 311 1.45 -11.56 -16.88
N LEU A 312 2.76 -11.52 -17.02
CA LEU A 312 3.69 -10.90 -16.07
C LEU A 312 4.33 -9.67 -16.72
N PRO A 313 3.61 -8.54 -16.76
CA PRO A 313 4.08 -7.34 -17.43
C PRO A 313 5.33 -6.79 -16.74
N LEU A 314 6.30 -6.34 -17.53
CA LEU A 314 7.40 -5.53 -17.04
C LEU A 314 7.05 -4.04 -17.19
N ASP A 315 7.71 -3.18 -16.42
CA ASP A 315 7.60 -1.74 -16.64
C ASP A 315 8.22 -1.34 -18.01
N PRO A 316 8.03 -0.09 -18.48
CA PRO A 316 8.63 0.37 -19.75
C PRO A 316 10.17 0.25 -19.82
N GLY A 317 10.84 0.14 -18.66
CA GLY A 317 12.28 -0.09 -18.56
C GLY A 317 12.66 -1.58 -18.52
N GLY A 318 11.72 -2.51 -18.69
CA GLY A 318 11.94 -3.95 -18.59
C GLY A 318 12.23 -4.42 -17.17
N ARG A 319 11.76 -3.71 -16.15
CA ARG A 319 11.97 -4.04 -14.73
C ARG A 319 10.76 -4.76 -14.15
N ILE A 320 11.04 -5.61 -13.16
CA ILE A 320 10.02 -6.25 -12.33
C ILE A 320 9.46 -5.21 -11.37
N VAL A 321 8.15 -5.05 -11.36
CA VAL A 321 7.40 -4.09 -10.53
C VAL A 321 6.25 -4.80 -9.83
N CYS A 322 5.53 -4.11 -8.93
CA CYS A 322 4.46 -4.73 -8.16
C CYS A 322 3.40 -5.36 -9.07
N SER A 323 3.05 -4.68 -10.18
CA SER A 323 2.04 -5.18 -11.12
C SER A 323 2.53 -6.33 -12.02
N THR A 324 3.84 -6.66 -12.00
CA THR A 324 4.39 -7.84 -12.67
C THR A 324 3.83 -9.10 -12.03
N CYS A 325 3.88 -9.19 -10.70
CA CYS A 325 3.43 -10.36 -9.95
C CYS A 325 1.99 -10.24 -9.47
N HIS A 326 1.52 -9.01 -9.20
CA HIS A 326 0.18 -8.73 -8.67
C HIS A 326 -0.74 -8.07 -9.70
N ASN A 327 -2.04 -8.24 -9.53
CA ASN A 327 -3.03 -7.43 -10.23
C ASN A 327 -3.73 -6.49 -9.24
N PRO A 328 -3.48 -5.18 -9.29
CA PRO A 328 -4.03 -4.24 -8.30
C PRO A 328 -5.51 -3.93 -8.52
N HIS A 329 -6.13 -4.46 -9.57
CA HIS A 329 -7.55 -4.23 -9.86
C HIS A 329 -8.44 -5.28 -9.21
N GLN A 330 -9.61 -4.86 -8.74
CA GLN A 330 -10.67 -5.76 -8.30
C GLN A 330 -11.18 -6.65 -9.45
N ALA A 331 -11.55 -7.88 -9.12
CA ALA A 331 -12.20 -8.82 -10.03
C ALA A 331 -13.50 -8.23 -10.57
N GLY A 332 -13.72 -8.35 -11.88
CA GLY A 332 -14.87 -7.76 -12.58
C GLY A 332 -14.60 -6.38 -13.19
N VAL A 333 -13.49 -5.70 -12.86
CA VAL A 333 -13.08 -4.45 -13.54
C VAL A 333 -12.83 -4.69 -15.03
N PHE A 334 -12.20 -5.82 -15.36
CA PHE A 334 -12.02 -6.27 -16.74
C PHE A 334 -12.87 -7.51 -16.99
N ALA A 335 -13.31 -7.68 -18.24
CA ALA A 335 -13.97 -8.91 -18.67
C ALA A 335 -13.10 -10.13 -18.37
N GLY A 336 -13.68 -11.23 -17.90
CA GLY A 336 -12.93 -12.43 -17.50
C GLY A 336 -12.07 -13.05 -18.61
N SER A 337 -12.46 -12.85 -19.88
CA SER A 337 -11.70 -13.25 -21.07
C SER A 337 -10.50 -12.35 -21.37
N SER A 338 -10.34 -11.21 -20.69
CA SER A 338 -9.19 -10.32 -20.86
C SER A 338 -7.99 -10.80 -20.05
N LEU A 339 -6.81 -10.69 -20.65
CA LEU A 339 -5.53 -10.88 -19.96
C LEU A 339 -5.36 -9.94 -18.76
N LEU A 340 -6.02 -8.78 -18.79
CA LEU A 340 -6.00 -7.80 -17.69
C LEU A 340 -6.77 -8.29 -16.46
N ALA A 341 -7.70 -9.24 -16.60
CA ALA A 341 -8.44 -9.83 -15.48
C ALA A 341 -7.64 -10.91 -14.73
N ILE A 342 -6.53 -11.42 -15.30
CA ILE A 342 -5.78 -12.52 -14.71
C ILE A 342 -5.21 -12.11 -13.34
N GLY A 343 -5.59 -12.88 -12.32
CA GLY A 343 -5.22 -12.68 -10.91
C GLY A 343 -5.75 -11.39 -10.29
N ALA A 344 -6.83 -10.81 -10.83
CA ALA A 344 -7.52 -9.69 -10.21
C ALA A 344 -7.92 -10.00 -8.76
N MET A 345 -7.90 -9.00 -7.89
CA MET A 345 -8.18 -9.19 -6.46
C MET A 345 -9.65 -9.49 -6.22
N ALA A 346 -9.93 -10.50 -5.40
CA ALA A 346 -11.28 -10.79 -4.96
C ALA A 346 -11.81 -9.67 -4.06
N ASP A 347 -13.10 -9.34 -4.20
CA ASP A 347 -13.80 -8.43 -3.31
C ASP A 347 -14.47 -9.19 -2.17
N ASP A 348 -13.71 -10.04 -1.48
CA ASP A 348 -14.28 -10.90 -0.44
C ASP A 348 -14.34 -10.23 0.94
N GLY A 349 -13.88 -8.97 1.04
CA GLY A 349 -13.80 -8.22 2.29
C GLY A 349 -12.91 -8.85 3.38
N ALA A 350 -12.33 -10.03 3.11
CA ALA A 350 -11.65 -10.87 4.08
C ALA A 350 -10.13 -10.64 4.09
N GLY A 351 -9.62 -9.82 3.17
CA GLY A 351 -8.20 -9.49 3.09
C GLY A 351 -7.37 -10.73 2.81
N THR A 352 -7.82 -11.58 1.88
CA THR A 352 -7.21 -12.86 1.47
C THR A 352 -5.89 -12.67 0.73
N GLY A 353 -4.94 -11.99 1.37
CA GLY A 353 -3.57 -11.83 0.89
C GLY A 353 -3.45 -11.09 -0.46
N PRO A 354 -2.22 -10.89 -0.93
CA PRO A 354 -1.99 -10.23 -2.19
C PRO A 354 -2.29 -11.18 -3.36
N ALA A 355 -3.22 -10.81 -4.25
CA ALA A 355 -3.55 -11.63 -5.41
C ALA A 355 -2.36 -11.68 -6.38
N LEU A 356 -1.82 -12.88 -6.58
CA LEU A 356 -0.79 -13.13 -7.59
C LEU A 356 -1.47 -13.40 -8.94
N ARG A 357 -0.87 -12.91 -10.03
CA ARG A 357 -1.31 -13.17 -11.40
C ARG A 357 -1.25 -14.66 -11.75
N LEU A 358 -0.29 -15.36 -11.16
CA LEU A 358 -0.10 -16.80 -11.32
C LEU A 358 0.02 -17.47 -9.95
N PRO A 359 -0.34 -18.76 -9.84
CA PRO A 359 0.06 -19.57 -8.71
C PRO A 359 1.56 -19.44 -8.47
N ALA A 360 2.00 -19.36 -7.20
CA ALA A 360 3.39 -19.09 -6.85
C ALA A 360 4.41 -19.98 -7.58
N ALA A 361 4.09 -21.26 -7.76
CA ALA A 361 4.96 -22.19 -8.50
C ALA A 361 5.11 -21.85 -10.00
N LEU A 362 4.06 -21.33 -10.64
CA LEU A 362 4.11 -20.93 -12.05
C LEU A 362 4.74 -19.56 -12.23
N LEU A 363 4.60 -18.66 -11.25
CA LEU A 363 5.20 -17.33 -11.27
C LEU A 363 6.72 -17.41 -11.45
N CYS A 364 7.39 -18.23 -10.63
CA CYS A 364 8.84 -18.39 -10.73
C CYS A 364 9.24 -19.07 -12.05
N ARG A 365 8.48 -20.08 -12.49
CA ARG A 365 8.80 -20.82 -13.73
C ARG A 365 8.67 -19.97 -14.98
N ALA A 366 7.81 -18.94 -14.98
CA ALA A 366 7.68 -18.05 -16.14
C ALA A 366 9.04 -17.40 -16.51
N CYS A 367 9.86 -17.02 -15.53
CA CYS A 367 11.18 -16.46 -15.78
C CYS A 367 12.31 -17.49 -15.70
N HIS A 368 12.18 -18.51 -14.85
CA HIS A 368 13.27 -19.44 -14.51
C HIS A 368 13.14 -20.83 -15.14
N ALA A 369 12.12 -21.09 -15.97
CA ALA A 369 12.01 -22.35 -16.69
C ALA A 369 13.24 -22.53 -17.60
N ARG A 370 14.02 -23.56 -17.27
CA ARG A 370 15.01 -24.20 -18.12
C ARG A 370 14.58 -25.64 -18.32
#